data_AF-A0A920QPF8-F1
#
_entry.id   AF-A0A920QPF8-F1
#
_cell.length_a   1.000
_cell.length_b   1.000
_cell.length_c   1.000
_cell.angle_alpha   90.00
_cell.angle_beta   90.00
_cell.angle_gamma   90.00
#
_symmetry.space_group_name_H-M   'P 1'
#
loop_
_entity.id
_entity.type
_entity.pdbx_description
1 polymer ?
#
loop_
_entity_poly.entity_id
_entity_poly.type
_entity_poly.pdbx_seq_one_letter_code
_entity_poly.pdbx_strand_id
1 'polypeptide(L)'
;MDTSLSMLIMGSVLIIIGIVKNLIPVKFNESIFGKIEGKAENYAAAMRTNIGALFIGMGIVLLLNRNTYDPNQSKALVFSIGIALSIFLISIILGYFRKFMDHIPVPPMVILGSLIIIAFSSSNKVKDFDKIDLDATKVDPKHYKVEFENDQVRMVRIKYGPNEKSVMHEHTPGAVVFLTDGEGKMTFPDGRQIDNRFEAGTVGWEPGGKHLPENTSNDSHELILVELKKK
;
A
#
# COMPACT_ATOMS: atom_id res chain seq x y z
N MET A 1 8.71 -4.40 9.26
CA MET A 1 7.57 -5.09 9.88
C MET A 1 6.48 -5.25 8.82
N ASP A 2 5.71 -6.33 8.86
CA ASP A 2 4.56 -6.52 7.97
C ASP A 2 3.51 -5.40 8.16
N THR A 3 2.89 -4.93 7.09
CA THR A 3 1.95 -3.79 7.14
C THR A 3 0.67 -4.17 7.89
N SER A 4 0.14 -5.38 7.69
CA SER A 4 -1.06 -5.84 8.41
C SER A 4 -0.80 -6.02 9.90
N LEU A 5 0.40 -6.47 10.30
CA LEU A 5 0.82 -6.48 11.69
C LEU A 5 0.98 -5.06 12.26
N SER A 6 1.51 -4.13 11.46
CA SER A 6 1.66 -2.72 11.85
C SER A 6 0.30 -2.06 12.10
N MET A 7 -0.66 -2.28 11.19
CA MET A 7 -2.04 -1.80 11.33
C MET A 7 -2.73 -2.38 12.56
N LEU A 8 -2.49 -3.66 12.89
CA LEU A 8 -3.01 -4.28 14.11
C LEU A 8 -2.45 -3.59 15.37
N ILE A 9 -1.12 -3.51 15.48
CA ILE A 9 -0.46 -2.92 16.65
C ILE A 9 -0.89 -1.47 16.82
N MET A 10 -0.78 -0.67 15.77
CA MET A 10 -1.16 0.74 15.80
C MET A 10 -2.64 0.91 16.13
N GLY A 11 -3.51 0.14 15.46
CA GLY A 11 -4.96 0.19 15.67
C GLY A 11 -5.36 -0.12 17.11
N SER A 12 -4.86 -1.22 17.66
CA SER A 12 -5.13 -1.62 19.04
C SER A 12 -4.61 -0.60 20.06
N VAL A 13 -3.38 -0.09 19.88
CA VAL A 13 -2.80 0.88 20.80
C VAL A 13 -3.57 2.20 20.77
N LEU A 14 -3.95 2.71 19.59
CA LEU A 14 -4.74 3.93 19.46
C LEU A 14 -6.13 3.80 20.12
N ILE A 15 -6.79 2.65 19.95
CA ILE A 15 -8.06 2.36 20.62
C ILE A 15 -7.89 2.35 22.13
N ILE A 16 -6.88 1.65 22.67
CA ILE A 16 -6.63 1.57 24.11
C ILE A 16 -6.40 2.97 24.70
N ILE A 17 -5.52 3.76 24.08
CA ILE A 17 -5.25 5.14 24.50
C ILE A 17 -6.54 5.97 24.47
N GLY A 18 -7.33 5.83 23.41
CA GLY A 18 -8.57 6.56 23.24
C GLY A 18 -9.63 6.20 24.28
N ILE A 19 -9.75 4.91 24.62
CA ILE A 19 -10.62 4.41 25.69
C ILE A 19 -10.18 4.98 27.05
N VAL A 20 -8.89 4.90 27.38
CA VAL A 20 -8.36 5.45 28.64
C VAL A 20 -8.68 6.94 28.76
N LYS A 21 -8.51 7.71 27.68
CA LYS A 21 -8.84 9.14 27.65
C LYS A 21 -10.33 9.44 27.81
N ASN A 22 -11.21 8.52 27.41
CA ASN A 22 -12.65 8.67 27.59
C ASN A 22 -13.13 8.23 28.98
N LEU A 23 -12.53 7.17 29.55
CA LEU A 23 -12.93 6.63 30.86
C LEU A 23 -12.38 7.45 32.02
N ILE A 24 -11.15 7.96 31.93
CA ILE A 24 -10.48 8.68 33.03
C ILE A 24 -9.87 10.03 32.59
N PRO A 25 -10.63 10.92 31.92
CA PRO A 25 -10.10 12.16 31.34
C PRO A 25 -9.48 13.10 32.38
N VAL A 26 -10.08 13.22 33.57
CA VAL A 26 -9.58 14.07 34.67
C VAL A 26 -8.24 13.55 35.17
N LYS A 27 -8.18 12.28 35.60
CA LYS A 27 -6.92 11.67 36.09
C LYS A 27 -5.81 11.69 35.05
N PHE A 28 -6.16 11.55 33.76
CA PHE A 28 -5.19 11.66 32.67
C PHE A 28 -4.66 13.10 32.51
N ASN A 29 -5.52 14.11 32.65
CA ASN A 29 -5.10 15.50 32.66
C ASN A 29 -4.17 15.77 33.85
N GLU A 30 -4.54 15.30 35.04
CA GLU A 30 -3.78 15.52 36.27
C GLU A 30 -2.40 14.88 36.24
N SER A 31 -2.26 13.71 35.62
CA SER A 31 -0.96 13.06 35.46
C SER A 31 0.01 13.81 34.54
N ILE A 32 -0.49 14.77 33.75
CA ILE A 32 0.30 15.60 32.84
C ILE A 32 0.48 17.01 33.38
N PHE A 33 -0.59 17.64 33.86
CA PHE A 33 -0.60 19.06 34.20
C PHE A 33 -0.61 19.31 35.72
N GLY A 34 -0.67 18.26 36.53
CA GLY A 34 -1.02 18.38 37.94
C GLY A 34 -2.51 18.70 38.12
N LYS A 35 -2.91 18.95 39.38
CA LYS A 35 -4.30 19.21 39.72
C LYS A 35 -4.82 20.46 39.01
N ILE A 36 -5.96 20.34 38.33
CA ILE A 36 -6.63 21.45 37.64
C ILE A 36 -7.82 21.89 38.49
N GLU A 37 -7.90 23.17 38.87
CA GLU A 37 -8.96 23.65 39.75
C GLU A 37 -10.10 24.37 39.01
N GLY A 38 -11.30 24.27 39.56
CA GLY A 38 -12.49 24.98 39.10
C GLY A 38 -13.01 24.50 37.74
N LYS A 39 -13.62 25.42 36.98
CA LYS A 39 -14.30 25.09 35.71
C LYS A 39 -13.34 24.56 34.62
N ALA A 40 -12.05 24.87 34.72
CA ALA A 40 -11.04 24.43 33.76
C ALA A 40 -10.88 22.91 33.73
N GLU A 41 -11.11 22.21 34.84
CA GLU A 41 -11.05 20.75 34.92
C GLU A 41 -12.06 20.10 33.96
N ASN A 42 -13.32 20.54 34.02
CA ASN A 42 -14.39 20.02 33.18
C ASN A 42 -14.16 20.33 31.70
N TYR A 43 -13.69 21.52 31.36
CA TYR A 43 -13.37 21.87 29.97
C TYR A 43 -12.19 21.05 29.43
N ALA A 44 -11.13 20.86 30.22
CA ALA A 44 -10.00 20.04 29.85
C ALA A 44 -10.39 18.55 29.74
N ALA A 45 -11.28 18.07 30.61
CA ALA A 45 -11.80 16.70 30.55
C ALA A 45 -12.61 16.49 29.26
N ALA A 46 -13.50 17.42 28.90
CA ALA A 46 -14.27 17.35 27.66
C ALA A 46 -13.38 17.38 26.40
N MET A 47 -12.30 18.16 26.39
CA MET A 47 -11.34 18.13 25.27
C MET A 47 -10.58 16.80 25.22
N ARG A 48 -10.24 16.22 26.39
CA ARG A 48 -9.56 14.93 26.48
C ARG A 48 -10.41 13.79 25.91
N THR A 49 -11.71 13.78 26.18
CA THR A 49 -12.62 12.77 25.62
C THR A 49 -12.73 12.88 24.10
N ASN A 50 -12.85 14.09 23.55
CA ASN A 50 -12.84 14.33 22.10
C ASN A 50 -11.54 13.85 21.42
N ILE A 51 -10.38 14.17 22.01
CA ILE A 51 -9.08 13.66 21.54
C ILE A 51 -9.04 12.13 21.63
N GLY A 52 -9.60 11.56 22.69
CA GLY A 52 -9.73 10.11 22.85
C GLY A 52 -10.56 9.47 21.75
N ALA A 53 -11.71 10.06 21.40
CA ALA A 53 -12.59 9.59 20.33
C ALA A 53 -11.91 9.62 18.95
N LEU A 54 -11.11 10.66 18.67
CA LEU A 54 -10.29 10.72 17.45
C LEU A 54 -9.32 9.54 17.36
N PHE A 55 -8.63 9.20 18.46
CA PHE A 55 -7.73 8.05 18.48
C PHE A 55 -8.47 6.71 18.32
N ILE A 56 -9.65 6.56 18.92
CA ILE A 56 -10.50 5.38 18.68
C ILE A 56 -10.85 5.28 17.20
N GLY A 57 -11.32 6.38 16.59
CA GLY A 57 -11.66 6.43 15.17
C GLY A 57 -10.50 6.04 14.26
N MET A 58 -9.32 6.64 14.47
CA MET A 58 -8.10 6.27 13.72
C MET A 58 -7.73 4.79 13.90
N GLY A 59 -7.86 4.26 15.12
CA GLY A 59 -7.57 2.86 15.39
C GLY A 59 -8.56 1.91 14.73
N ILE A 60 -9.86 2.24 14.72
CA ILE A 60 -10.89 1.48 14.00
C ILE A 60 -10.62 1.50 12.50
N VAL A 61 -10.29 2.65 11.91
CA VAL A 61 -9.93 2.76 10.50
C VAL A 61 -8.78 1.81 10.15
N LEU A 62 -7.74 1.75 10.97
CA LEU A 62 -6.64 0.81 10.75
C LEU A 62 -7.10 -0.66 10.86
N LEU A 63 -7.92 -1.01 11.85
CA LEU A 63 -8.35 -2.39 12.03
C LEU A 63 -9.31 -2.87 10.93
N LEU A 64 -10.27 -2.03 10.52
CA LEU A 64 -11.25 -2.36 9.48
C LEU A 64 -10.61 -2.48 8.09
N ASN A 65 -9.49 -1.81 7.86
CA ASN A 65 -8.80 -1.84 6.56
C ASN A 65 -7.58 -2.78 6.52
N ARG A 66 -7.31 -3.51 7.60
CA ARG A 66 -6.11 -4.35 7.76
C ARG A 66 -5.90 -5.41 6.68
N ASN A 67 -7.00 -5.94 6.14
CA ASN A 67 -7.01 -7.05 5.17
C ASN A 67 -7.74 -6.68 3.86
N THR A 68 -8.07 -5.41 3.68
CA THR A 68 -8.98 -4.96 2.61
C THR A 68 -8.22 -4.42 1.39
N TYR A 69 -7.03 -3.89 1.64
CA TYR A 69 -6.23 -3.18 0.65
C TYR A 69 -5.08 -4.03 0.11
N ASP A 70 -4.65 -3.74 -1.12
CA ASP A 70 -3.40 -4.28 -1.62
C ASP A 70 -2.19 -3.76 -0.80
N PRO A 71 -1.00 -4.37 -0.95
CA PRO A 71 0.16 -4.00 -0.15
C PRO A 71 0.62 -2.54 -0.29
N ASN A 72 0.30 -1.83 -1.38
CA ASN A 72 0.68 -0.43 -1.58
C ASN A 72 -0.33 0.50 -0.92
N GLN A 73 -1.61 0.26 -1.11
CA GLN A 73 -2.69 1.01 -0.46
C GLN A 73 -2.63 0.90 1.06
N SER A 74 -2.34 -0.30 1.58
CA SER A 74 -2.13 -0.51 3.02
C SER A 74 -0.96 0.33 3.55
N LYS A 75 0.15 0.43 2.78
CA LYS A 75 1.29 1.28 3.14
C LYS A 75 0.94 2.76 3.08
N ALA A 76 0.19 3.20 2.07
CA ALA A 76 -0.25 4.59 1.93
C ALA A 76 -1.15 5.01 3.10
N LEU A 77 -2.07 4.13 3.53
CA LEU A 77 -2.91 4.36 4.71
C LEU A 77 -2.05 4.49 5.98
N VAL A 78 -1.14 3.53 6.22
CA VAL A 78 -0.26 3.55 7.40
C VAL A 78 0.66 4.79 7.39
N PHE A 79 1.21 5.16 6.24
CA PHE A 79 2.02 6.37 6.07
C PHE A 79 1.22 7.64 6.40
N SER A 80 -0.01 7.73 5.89
CA SER A 80 -0.90 8.87 6.15
C SER A 80 -1.23 9.01 7.64
N ILE A 81 -1.48 7.89 8.32
CA ILE A 81 -1.64 7.88 9.78
C ILE A 81 -0.34 8.31 10.49
N GLY A 82 0.83 7.84 10.03
CA GLY A 82 2.13 8.27 10.54
C GLY A 82 2.34 9.78 10.45
N ILE A 83 1.96 10.41 9.34
CA ILE A 83 1.98 11.87 9.18
C ILE A 83 1.03 12.54 10.18
N ALA A 84 -0.21 12.08 10.28
CA ALA A 84 -1.19 12.65 11.21
C ALA A 84 -0.69 12.61 12.67
N LEU A 85 -0.12 11.47 13.09
CA LEU A 85 0.48 11.34 14.42
C LEU A 85 1.70 12.25 14.60
N SER A 86 2.51 12.44 13.56
CA SER A 86 3.67 13.35 13.59
C SER A 86 3.24 14.81 13.77
N ILE A 87 2.22 15.26 13.04
CA ILE A 87 1.63 16.60 13.20
C ILE A 87 1.09 16.77 14.62
N PHE A 88 0.39 15.76 15.14
CA PHE A 88 -0.12 15.78 16.53
C PHE A 88 1.03 15.87 17.55
N LEU A 89 2.10 15.09 17.39
CA LEU A 89 3.27 15.13 18.27
C LEU A 89 3.97 16.50 18.23
N ILE A 90 4.14 17.07 17.04
CA ILE A 90 4.70 18.42 16.85
C ILE A 90 3.84 19.46 17.57
N SER A 91 2.51 19.34 17.55
CA SER A 91 1.62 20.26 18.25
C SER A 91 1.84 20.28 19.77
N ILE A 92 2.16 19.12 20.37
CA ILE A 92 2.52 19.01 21.80
C ILE A 92 3.84 19.73 22.08
N ILE A 93 4.86 19.46 21.25
CA ILE A 93 6.18 20.10 21.38
C ILE A 93 6.05 21.63 21.25
N LEU A 94 5.27 22.11 20.29
CA LEU A 94 4.99 23.53 20.11
C LEU A 94 4.23 24.12 21.31
N GLY A 95 3.33 23.36 21.95
CA GLY A 95 2.65 23.77 23.17
C GLY A 95 3.62 24.06 24.32
N TYR A 96 4.67 23.26 24.46
CA TYR A 96 5.76 23.53 25.41
C TYR A 96 6.51 24.82 25.09
N PHE A 97 6.96 25.02 23.84
CA PHE A 97 7.65 26.26 23.44
C PHE A 97 6.78 27.52 23.55
N ARG A 98 5.46 27.37 23.42
CA ARG A 98 4.47 28.46 23.62
C ARG A 98 4.13 28.70 25.10
N LYS A 99 4.72 27.95 26.03
CA LYS A 99 4.46 28.03 27.48
C LYS A 99 3.02 27.69 27.88
N PHE A 100 2.38 26.79 27.13
CA PHE A 100 1.08 26.21 27.55
C PHE A 100 1.26 25.05 28.55
N MET A 101 2.48 24.58 28.74
CA MET A 101 2.85 23.53 29.68
C MET A 101 4.29 23.73 30.16
N ASP A 102 4.56 23.38 31.43
CA ASP A 102 5.87 23.57 32.05
C ASP A 102 6.88 22.46 31.71
N HIS A 103 6.38 21.30 31.30
CA HIS A 103 7.19 20.16 30.90
C HIS A 103 6.49 19.35 29.80
N ILE A 104 7.28 18.56 29.08
CA ILE A 104 6.76 17.73 27.99
C ILE A 104 6.11 16.46 28.59
N PRO A 105 4.89 16.09 28.16
CA PRO A 105 4.22 14.90 28.66
C PRO A 105 4.87 13.63 28.12
N VAL A 106 5.74 13.00 28.92
CA VAL A 106 6.53 11.83 28.52
C VAL A 106 5.68 10.65 28.01
N PRO A 107 4.58 10.24 28.67
CA PRO A 107 3.84 9.05 28.21
C PRO A 107 3.27 9.21 26.79
N PRO A 108 2.58 10.31 26.43
CA PRO A 108 2.21 10.58 25.04
C PRO A 108 3.40 10.61 24.07
N MET A 109 4.55 11.20 24.46
CA MET A 109 5.72 11.29 23.57
C MET A 109 6.27 9.91 23.19
N VAL A 110 6.45 9.03 24.17
CA VAL A 110 6.98 7.68 23.95
C VAL A 110 6.01 6.85 23.12
N ILE A 111 4.73 6.90 23.46
CA ILE A 111 3.72 6.09 22.79
C ILE A 111 3.54 6.54 21.34
N LEU A 112 3.30 7.83 21.10
CA LEU A 112 3.12 8.37 19.75
C LEU A 112 4.40 8.25 18.92
N GLY A 113 5.57 8.51 19.52
CA GLY A 113 6.86 8.32 18.85
C GLY A 113 7.07 6.88 18.38
N SER A 114 6.72 5.90 19.23
CA SER A 114 6.79 4.48 18.87
C SER A 114 5.83 4.14 17.71
N LEU A 115 4.60 4.66 17.74
CA LEU A 115 3.63 4.46 16.64
C LEU A 115 4.08 5.11 15.33
N ILE A 116 4.72 6.27 15.39
CA ILE A 116 5.29 6.96 14.22
C ILE A 116 6.43 6.15 13.61
N ILE A 117 7.34 5.62 14.44
CA ILE A 117 8.42 4.75 13.99
C ILE A 117 7.85 3.49 13.33
N ILE A 118 6.84 2.87 13.94
CA ILE A 118 6.13 1.72 13.35
C ILE A 118 5.53 2.09 11.99
N ALA A 119 4.84 3.23 11.91
CA ALA A 119 4.19 3.68 10.69
C ALA A 119 5.21 3.84 9.55
N PHE A 120 6.27 4.60 9.76
CA PHE A 120 7.25 4.86 8.72
C PHE A 120 8.11 3.63 8.39
N SER A 121 8.52 2.84 9.38
CA SER A 121 9.31 1.63 9.13
C SER A 121 8.54 0.55 8.37
N SER A 122 7.20 0.52 8.46
CA SER A 122 6.35 -0.38 7.70
C SER A 122 5.91 0.19 6.35
N SER A 123 5.93 1.52 6.16
CA SER A 123 5.56 2.17 4.90
C SER A 123 6.73 2.50 3.96
N ASN A 124 7.99 2.37 4.41
CA ASN A 124 9.23 2.79 3.71
C ASN A 124 9.53 2.13 2.34
N LYS A 125 8.58 1.41 1.74
CA LYS A 125 8.69 0.86 0.39
C LYS A 125 7.35 0.94 -0.34
N VAL A 126 6.83 2.15 -0.56
CA VAL A 126 6.00 2.34 -1.75
C VAL A 126 6.97 2.27 -2.92
N LYS A 127 7.27 1.06 -3.39
CA LYS A 127 7.86 0.90 -4.71
C LYS A 127 6.76 1.36 -5.65
N ASP A 128 7.08 2.36 -6.44
CA ASP A 128 6.23 2.83 -7.53
C ASP A 128 6.14 1.67 -8.55
N PHE A 129 5.15 0.80 -8.38
CA PHE A 129 4.92 -0.31 -9.31
C PHE A 129 4.25 0.18 -10.59
N ASP A 130 3.87 1.45 -10.65
CA ASP A 130 3.24 2.08 -11.81
C ASP A 130 4.25 2.46 -12.88
N LYS A 131 5.54 2.48 -12.55
CA LYS A 131 6.60 2.74 -13.52
C LYS A 131 7.15 1.43 -14.09
N ILE A 132 6.48 0.94 -15.12
CA ILE A 132 7.05 -0.08 -16.01
C ILE A 132 8.10 0.62 -16.90
N ASP A 133 9.37 0.52 -16.53
CA ASP A 133 10.46 1.16 -17.27
C ASP A 133 10.62 0.60 -18.71
N LEU A 134 10.16 -0.63 -18.96
CA LEU A 134 10.24 -1.33 -20.25
C LEU A 134 8.86 -1.87 -20.67
N ASP A 135 7.87 -1.00 -20.77
CA ASP A 135 6.50 -1.38 -21.20
C ASP A 135 6.51 -2.01 -22.59
N ALA A 136 6.03 -3.26 -22.69
CA ALA A 136 5.95 -4.03 -23.93
C ALA A 136 5.31 -3.26 -25.09
N THR A 137 4.26 -2.49 -24.82
CA THR A 137 3.52 -1.71 -25.82
C THR A 137 4.31 -0.53 -26.38
N LYS A 138 5.39 -0.13 -25.70
CA LYS A 138 6.26 0.98 -26.10
C LYS A 138 7.56 0.48 -26.73
N VAL A 139 8.16 -0.55 -26.15
CA VAL A 139 9.43 -1.10 -26.63
C VAL A 139 9.26 -2.07 -27.80
N ASP A 140 8.07 -2.64 -27.97
CA ASP A 140 7.75 -3.57 -29.05
C ASP A 140 6.32 -3.39 -29.61
N PRO A 141 6.00 -2.22 -30.19
CA PRO A 141 4.67 -1.94 -30.74
C PRO A 141 4.31 -2.80 -31.95
N LYS A 142 5.26 -3.58 -32.50
CA LYS A 142 5.02 -4.54 -33.58
C LYS A 142 4.20 -5.72 -33.09
N HIS A 143 4.57 -6.29 -31.95
CA HIS A 143 3.90 -7.48 -31.40
C HIS A 143 2.81 -7.11 -30.38
N TYR A 144 2.84 -5.90 -29.79
CA TYR A 144 1.96 -5.50 -28.68
C TYR A 144 1.09 -4.29 -29.03
N LYS A 145 -0.24 -4.45 -28.99
CA LYS A 145 -1.20 -3.37 -29.26
C LYS A 145 -2.19 -3.22 -28.11
N VAL A 146 -2.34 -2.02 -27.57
CA VAL A 146 -3.42 -1.70 -26.62
C VAL A 146 -4.75 -1.62 -27.37
N GLU A 147 -5.70 -2.48 -27.01
CA GLU A 147 -7.08 -2.46 -27.56
C GLU A 147 -8.05 -1.67 -26.67
N PHE A 148 -7.80 -1.64 -25.36
CA PHE A 148 -8.63 -0.93 -24.38
C PHE A 148 -7.82 -0.60 -23.12
N GLU A 149 -8.10 0.55 -22.50
CA GLU A 149 -7.51 0.93 -21.21
C GLU A 149 -8.48 1.78 -20.39
N ASN A 150 -8.55 1.51 -19.08
CA ASN A 150 -9.22 2.36 -18.10
C ASN A 150 -8.43 2.43 -16.78
N ASP A 151 -9.06 2.84 -15.68
CA ASP A 151 -8.43 2.95 -14.36
C ASP A 151 -8.21 1.61 -13.64
N GLN A 152 -8.71 0.50 -14.18
CA GLN A 152 -8.63 -0.83 -13.55
C GLN A 152 -7.86 -1.85 -14.39
N VAL A 153 -7.99 -1.77 -15.71
CA VAL A 153 -7.42 -2.76 -16.63
C VAL A 153 -6.84 -2.11 -17.87
N ARG A 154 -5.84 -2.78 -18.44
CA ARG A 154 -5.35 -2.55 -19.80
C ARG A 154 -5.40 -3.86 -20.56
N MET A 155 -6.07 -3.85 -21.71
CA MET A 155 -6.20 -5.03 -22.58
C MET A 155 -5.23 -4.88 -23.74
N VAL A 156 -4.23 -5.75 -23.78
CA VAL A 156 -3.17 -5.75 -24.78
C VAL A 156 -3.33 -6.98 -25.65
N ARG A 157 -3.48 -6.76 -26.95
CA ARG A 157 -3.47 -7.81 -27.97
C ARG A 157 -2.04 -8.06 -28.39
N ILE A 158 -1.64 -9.33 -28.36
CA ILE A 158 -0.27 -9.76 -28.58
C ILE A 158 -0.26 -10.71 -29.79
N LYS A 159 0.60 -10.43 -30.77
CA LYS A 159 0.73 -11.22 -32.00
C LYS A 159 2.19 -11.49 -32.31
N TYR A 160 2.51 -12.75 -32.56
CA TYR A 160 3.81 -13.20 -33.05
C TYR A 160 3.63 -13.98 -34.34
N GLY A 161 4.41 -13.63 -35.37
CA GLY A 161 4.59 -14.50 -36.52
C GLY A 161 5.42 -15.75 -36.17
N PRO A 162 5.52 -16.71 -37.11
CA PRO A 162 6.34 -17.91 -36.94
C PRO A 162 7.78 -17.56 -36.58
N ASN A 163 8.33 -18.23 -35.55
CA ASN A 163 9.71 -18.04 -35.10
C ASN A 163 10.10 -16.60 -34.69
N GLU A 164 9.12 -15.72 -34.46
CA GLU A 164 9.39 -14.35 -34.05
C GLU A 164 9.74 -14.24 -32.57
N LYS A 165 10.63 -13.30 -32.28
CA LYS A 165 11.12 -13.01 -30.94
C LYS A 165 10.88 -11.53 -30.62
N SER A 166 10.46 -11.26 -29.39
CA SER A 166 10.31 -9.90 -28.88
C SER A 166 11.65 -9.29 -28.45
N VAL A 167 11.57 -8.19 -27.71
CA VAL A 167 12.67 -7.62 -26.90
C VAL A 167 12.37 -7.84 -25.42
N MET A 168 13.40 -7.73 -24.58
CA MET A 168 13.22 -7.81 -23.12
C MET A 168 12.30 -6.67 -22.67
N HIS A 169 11.16 -7.01 -22.09
CA HIS A 169 10.16 -6.05 -21.63
C HIS A 169 9.54 -6.51 -20.31
N GLU A 170 8.67 -5.68 -19.77
CA GLU A 170 7.93 -5.92 -18.54
C GLU A 170 6.47 -5.54 -18.72
N HIS A 171 5.59 -6.24 -18.00
CA HIS A 171 4.19 -5.89 -17.86
C HIS A 171 3.70 -6.20 -16.43
N THR A 172 2.58 -5.62 -16.02
CA THR A 172 1.95 -5.96 -14.72
C THR A 172 1.29 -7.34 -14.78
N PRO A 173 1.04 -7.98 -13.62
CA PRO A 173 0.31 -9.25 -13.59
C PRO A 173 -1.10 -9.11 -14.21
N GLY A 174 -1.58 -10.17 -14.84
CA GLY A 174 -2.85 -10.14 -15.55
C GLY A 174 -3.39 -11.51 -15.93
N ALA A 175 -4.65 -11.53 -16.37
CA ALA A 175 -5.23 -12.72 -16.98
C ALA A 175 -4.84 -12.78 -18.46
N VAL A 176 -4.52 -13.95 -18.96
CA VAL A 176 -4.22 -14.17 -20.39
C VAL A 176 -5.29 -15.05 -21.02
N VAL A 177 -5.69 -14.72 -22.24
CA VAL A 177 -6.58 -15.54 -23.08
C VAL A 177 -5.86 -15.89 -24.37
N PHE A 178 -5.61 -17.17 -24.60
CA PHE A 178 -4.94 -17.64 -25.82
C PHE A 178 -5.96 -17.77 -26.95
N LEU A 179 -5.75 -17.09 -28.08
CA LEU A 179 -6.66 -17.12 -29.22
C LEU A 179 -6.25 -18.17 -30.26
N THR A 180 -5.00 -18.63 -30.22
CA THR A 180 -4.47 -19.70 -31.04
C THR A 180 -3.76 -20.72 -30.15
N ASP A 181 -3.57 -21.93 -30.67
CA ASP A 181 -2.59 -22.86 -30.11
C ASP A 181 -1.19 -22.24 -30.23
N GLY A 182 -0.27 -22.68 -29.38
CA GLY A 182 1.11 -22.25 -29.52
C GLY A 182 2.13 -22.89 -28.59
N GLU A 183 3.38 -22.81 -29.03
CA GLU A 183 4.56 -23.25 -28.30
C GLU A 183 5.63 -22.16 -28.32
N GLY A 184 6.03 -21.69 -27.14
CA GLY A 184 7.01 -20.64 -27.02
C GLY A 184 8.07 -20.94 -25.98
N LYS A 185 8.91 -19.93 -25.80
CA LYS A 185 9.91 -19.87 -24.75
C LYS A 185 9.94 -18.49 -24.12
N MET A 186 10.06 -18.48 -22.80
CA MET A 186 10.21 -17.28 -22.00
C MET A 186 11.61 -17.26 -21.37
N THR A 187 12.43 -16.25 -21.68
CA THR A 187 13.74 -16.04 -21.07
C THR A 187 13.69 -14.93 -20.01
N PHE A 188 14.21 -15.18 -18.82
CA PHE A 188 14.23 -14.23 -17.71
C PHE A 188 15.60 -13.52 -17.58
N PRO A 189 15.69 -12.38 -16.86
CA PRO A 189 16.95 -11.63 -16.71
C PRO A 189 18.09 -12.40 -16.04
N ASP A 190 17.77 -13.41 -15.24
CA ASP A 190 18.73 -14.32 -14.60
C ASP A 190 19.25 -15.41 -15.54
N GLY A 191 18.81 -15.42 -16.81
CA GLY A 191 19.15 -16.42 -17.82
C GLY A 191 18.29 -17.69 -17.78
N ARG A 192 17.39 -17.82 -16.80
CA ARG A 192 16.44 -18.94 -16.72
C ARG A 192 15.53 -18.92 -17.93
N GLN A 193 15.19 -20.09 -18.44
CA GLN A 193 14.24 -20.27 -19.53
C GLN A 193 13.09 -21.18 -19.09
N ILE A 194 11.89 -20.86 -19.53
CA ILE A 194 10.70 -21.69 -19.37
C ILE A 194 10.10 -21.89 -20.76
N ASP A 195 9.91 -23.13 -21.17
CA ASP A 195 9.12 -23.47 -22.35
C ASP A 195 7.64 -23.43 -21.98
N ASN A 196 6.80 -22.86 -22.83
CA ASN A 196 5.37 -22.76 -22.63
C ASN A 196 4.62 -23.36 -23.82
N ARG A 197 3.57 -24.14 -23.51
CA ARG A 197 2.60 -24.65 -24.48
C ARG A 197 1.22 -24.23 -24.03
N PHE A 198 0.39 -23.80 -24.97
CA PHE A 198 -0.96 -23.34 -24.70
C PHE A 198 -1.90 -23.72 -25.84
N GLU A 199 -3.17 -23.94 -25.49
CA GLU A 199 -4.24 -24.31 -26.41
C GLU A 199 -5.20 -23.13 -26.58
N ALA A 200 -5.76 -22.98 -27.78
CA ALA A 200 -6.71 -21.93 -28.10
C ALA A 200 -7.95 -22.00 -27.20
N GLY A 201 -8.41 -20.84 -26.75
CA GLY A 201 -9.57 -20.69 -25.86
C GLY A 201 -9.25 -20.92 -24.37
N THR A 202 -8.03 -21.32 -24.03
CA THR A 202 -7.63 -21.45 -22.62
C THR A 202 -7.34 -20.08 -21.99
N VAL A 203 -7.56 -20.01 -20.68
CA VAL A 203 -7.30 -18.82 -19.87
C VAL A 203 -6.25 -19.16 -18.83
N GLY A 204 -5.30 -18.25 -18.63
CA GLY A 204 -4.22 -18.41 -17.67
C GLY A 204 -4.02 -17.17 -16.81
N TRP A 205 -3.05 -17.28 -15.90
CA TRP A 205 -2.56 -16.16 -15.12
C TRP A 205 -1.10 -15.89 -15.47
N GLU A 206 -0.81 -14.66 -15.88
CA GLU A 206 0.55 -14.20 -16.10
C GLU A 206 1.00 -13.37 -14.88
N PRO A 207 2.07 -13.80 -14.17
CA PRO A 207 2.53 -13.11 -12.96
C PRO A 207 3.19 -11.75 -13.23
N GLY A 208 3.34 -11.37 -14.51
CA GLY A 208 4.05 -10.16 -14.91
C GLY A 208 5.56 -10.22 -14.66
N GLY A 209 6.21 -9.06 -14.76
CA GLY A 209 7.65 -8.91 -14.57
C GLY A 209 8.46 -8.95 -15.87
N LYS A 210 9.78 -8.83 -15.73
CA LYS A 210 10.70 -8.76 -16.88
C LYS A 210 10.90 -10.13 -17.53
N HIS A 211 10.67 -10.20 -18.83
CA HIS A 211 10.96 -11.38 -19.63
C HIS A 211 11.17 -11.07 -21.12
N LEU A 212 11.63 -12.08 -21.85
CA LEU A 212 11.84 -12.06 -23.30
C LEU A 212 11.13 -13.28 -23.92
N PRO A 213 9.93 -13.09 -24.49
CA PRO A 213 9.19 -14.13 -25.17
C PRO A 213 9.67 -14.38 -26.60
N GLU A 214 9.55 -15.63 -27.00
CA GLU A 214 9.88 -16.14 -28.33
C GLU A 214 8.81 -17.15 -28.74
N ASN A 215 8.26 -16.97 -29.94
CA ASN A 215 7.49 -18.00 -30.61
C ASN A 215 8.48 -19.04 -31.15
N THR A 216 8.38 -20.30 -30.71
CA THR A 216 9.25 -21.38 -31.18
C THR A 216 8.57 -22.32 -32.18
N SER A 217 7.37 -21.97 -32.63
CA SER A 217 6.58 -22.73 -33.59
C SER A 217 6.66 -22.13 -35.01
N ASN A 218 6.17 -22.90 -35.99
CA ASN A 218 6.05 -22.45 -37.38
C ASN A 218 4.71 -21.75 -37.68
N ASP A 219 3.85 -21.61 -36.68
CA ASP A 219 2.54 -20.98 -36.79
C ASP A 219 2.55 -19.61 -36.10
N SER A 220 1.60 -18.76 -36.45
CA SER A 220 1.44 -17.47 -35.76
C SER A 220 0.72 -17.67 -34.43
N HIS A 221 1.14 -16.94 -33.41
CA HIS A 221 0.46 -16.92 -32.12
C HIS A 221 -0.31 -15.62 -31.91
N GLU A 222 -1.49 -15.75 -31.32
CA GLU A 222 -2.28 -14.60 -30.91
C GLU A 222 -2.88 -14.84 -29.51
N LEU A 223 -2.78 -13.82 -28.67
CA LEU A 223 -3.35 -13.85 -27.32
C LEU A 223 -3.75 -12.44 -26.86
N ILE A 224 -4.62 -12.38 -25.86
CA ILE A 224 -5.02 -11.14 -25.17
C ILE A 224 -4.52 -11.22 -23.74
N LEU A 225 -3.70 -10.25 -23.35
CA LEU A 225 -3.31 -10.04 -21.96
C LEU A 225 -4.17 -8.93 -21.38
N VAL A 226 -4.94 -9.25 -20.33
CA VAL A 226 -5.69 -8.30 -19.52
C VAL A 226 -4.87 -7.99 -18.28
N GLU A 227 -4.06 -6.94 -18.39
CA GLU A 227 -3.21 -6.44 -17.32
C GLU A 227 -4.07 -5.74 -16.27
N LEU A 228 -3.83 -6.05 -15.00
CA LEU A 228 -4.42 -5.32 -13.89
C LEU A 228 -3.62 -4.06 -13.63
N LYS A 229 -4.30 -2.93 -13.51
CA LYS A 229 -3.71 -1.69 -13.01
C LYS A 229 -3.86 -1.69 -11.50
N LYS A 230 -2.74 -1.48 -10.81
CA LYS A 230 -2.77 -1.27 -9.36
C LYS A 230 -3.39 0.10 -9.11
N LYS A 231 -4.23 0.19 -8.08
CA LYS A 231 -4.82 1.45 -7.61
C LYS A 231 -3.98 2.02 -6.48
#